data_AF-A0A8A2VIQ6-F1
#
_entry.id   AF-A0A8A2VIQ6-F1
#
_cell.length_a   1.000
_cell.length_b   1.000
_cell.length_c   1.000
_cell.angle_alpha   90.00
_cell.angle_beta   90.00
_cell.angle_gamma   90.00
#
_symmetry.space_group_name_H-M   'P 1'
#
loop_
_entity.id
_entity.type
_entity.pdbx_description
1 polymer ?
#
loop_
_entity_poly.entity_id
_entity_poly.type
_entity_poly.pdbx_seq_one_letter_code
_entity_poly.pdbx_strand_id
1 'polypeptide(L)'
;MSSKTNPRLTDLIADLKSTSRETDADVWRDVADRLEKPRRTHAEVNLGRIERYAREEETVVVPGKVLGSGALQKNVTVAAVNFSSSAETKIEQVGEPVSLEQALEANPDGSNVRVIR
;
A
#
# COMPACT_ATOMS: atom_id res chain seq x y z
N MET A 1 -11.36 -4.50 21.22
CA MET A 1 -10.47 -4.27 20.06
C MET A 1 -9.19 -3.66 20.59
N SER A 2 -8.01 -4.16 20.21
CA SER A 2 -6.74 -3.54 20.62
C SER A 2 -6.58 -2.23 19.84
N SER A 3 -6.61 -1.09 20.51
CA SER A 3 -6.34 0.19 19.88
C SER A 3 -4.91 0.21 19.32
N LYS A 4 -4.70 0.85 18.17
CA LYS A 4 -3.36 1.13 17.67
C LYS A 4 -2.79 2.27 18.52
N THR A 5 -1.51 2.16 18.87
CA THR A 5 -0.81 3.23 19.60
C THR A 5 -0.35 4.36 18.67
N ASN A 6 -0.29 4.11 17.35
CA ASN A 6 0.15 5.08 16.36
C ASN A 6 -1.07 5.84 15.80
N PRO A 7 -1.20 7.17 16.03
CA PRO A 7 -2.34 7.96 15.57
C PRO A 7 -2.49 7.95 14.05
N ARG A 8 -1.41 8.21 13.29
CA ARG A 8 -1.44 8.20 11.81
C ARG A 8 -2.01 6.91 11.23
N LEU A 9 -1.65 5.76 11.81
CA LEU A 9 -2.19 4.47 11.35
C LEU A 9 -3.67 4.30 11.71
N THR A 10 -4.10 4.82 12.87
CA THR A 10 -5.52 4.83 13.25
C THR A 10 -6.34 5.68 12.28
N ASP A 11 -5.84 6.87 11.96
CA ASP A 11 -6.49 7.81 11.05
C ASP A 11 -6.58 7.21 9.64
N LEU A 12 -5.48 6.68 9.10
CA LEU A 12 -5.47 6.00 7.80
C LEU A 12 -6.49 4.84 7.74
N ILE A 13 -6.63 4.04 8.81
CA ILE A 13 -7.63 2.97 8.86
C ILE A 13 -9.06 3.53 8.83
N ALA A 14 -9.30 4.64 9.54
CA ALA A 14 -10.59 5.30 9.55
C ALA A 14 -10.92 5.88 8.17
N ASP A 15 -9.97 6.54 7.52
CA ASP A 15 -10.11 7.13 6.19
C ASP A 15 -10.42 6.04 5.14
N LEU A 16 -9.62 4.98 5.10
CA LEU A 16 -9.85 3.83 4.20
C LEU A 16 -11.26 3.25 4.37
N LYS A 17 -11.76 3.16 5.60
CA LYS A 17 -13.11 2.66 5.89
C LYS A 17 -14.20 3.64 5.49
N SER A 18 -13.98 4.95 5.67
CA SER A 18 -14.94 5.97 5.26
C SER A 18 -15.05 6.00 3.74
N THR A 19 -13.92 6.13 3.06
CA THR A 19 -13.87 6.15 1.59
C THR A 19 -14.50 4.90 1.00
N SER A 20 -14.17 3.71 1.51
CA SER A 20 -14.79 2.46 1.04
C SER A 20 -16.32 2.44 1.16
N ARG A 21 -16.89 3.06 2.21
CA ARG A 21 -18.35 3.15 2.39
C ARG A 21 -18.99 4.20 1.50
N GLU A 22 -18.26 5.26 1.15
CA GLU A 22 -18.74 6.37 0.34
C GLU A 22 -18.67 6.04 -1.16
N THR A 23 -17.66 5.28 -1.59
CA THR A 23 -17.40 4.95 -3.00
C THR A 23 -17.73 3.51 -3.37
N ASP A 24 -18.19 2.69 -2.41
CA ASP A 24 -18.36 1.24 -2.55
C ASP A 24 -17.07 0.51 -3.01
N ALA A 25 -15.90 1.08 -2.72
CA ALA A 25 -14.61 0.50 -3.06
C ALA A 25 -14.18 -0.59 -2.06
N ASP A 26 -14.52 -1.85 -2.36
CA ASP A 26 -14.20 -3.01 -1.50
C ASP A 26 -12.70 -3.19 -1.22
N VAL A 27 -11.84 -2.74 -2.13
CA VAL A 27 -10.38 -2.85 -1.96
C VAL A 27 -9.88 -2.06 -0.77
N TRP A 28 -10.44 -0.88 -0.50
CA TRP A 28 -10.03 -0.05 0.62
C TRP A 28 -10.48 -0.63 1.97
N ARG A 29 -11.65 -1.29 1.99
CA ARG A 29 -12.07 -2.10 3.15
C ARG A 29 -11.13 -3.27 3.40
N ASP A 30 -10.74 -4.03 2.38
CA ASP A 30 -9.77 -5.13 2.54
C ASP A 30 -8.40 -4.64 3.06
N VAL A 31 -7.91 -3.51 2.55
CA VAL A 31 -6.67 -2.88 3.06
C VAL A 31 -6.83 -2.47 4.52
N ALA A 32 -7.93 -1.80 4.88
CA ALA A 32 -8.20 -1.37 6.25
C ALA A 32 -8.27 -2.56 7.22
N ASP A 33 -9.02 -3.61 6.87
CA ASP A 33 -9.20 -4.81 7.70
C ASP A 33 -7.86 -5.54 7.94
N ARG A 34 -6.92 -5.47 6.99
CA ARG A 34 -5.56 -5.99 7.17
C ARG A 34 -4.74 -5.12 8.11
N LEU A 35 -4.84 -3.80 8.00
CA LEU A 35 -4.13 -2.86 8.87
C LEU A 35 -4.66 -2.85 10.31
N GLU A 36 -5.94 -3.22 10.51
CA GLU A 36 -6.52 -3.42 11.83
C GLU A 36 -5.93 -4.60 12.61
N LYS A 37 -5.42 -5.62 11.91
CA LYS A 37 -4.75 -6.77 12.55
C LYS A 37 -3.45 -6.34 13.25
N PRO A 38 -2.95 -7.10 14.23
CA PRO A 38 -1.71 -6.76 14.94
C PRO A 38 -0.56 -6.46 13.99
N ARG A 39 0.29 -5.47 14.29
CA ARG A 39 1.37 -5.00 13.38
C ARG A 39 2.27 -6.12 12.85
N ARG A 40 2.52 -7.16 13.67
CA ARG A 40 3.30 -8.35 13.28
C ARG A 40 2.71 -9.16 12.12
N THR A 41 1.46 -8.91 11.75
CA THR A 41 0.78 -9.58 10.62
C THR A 41 0.60 -8.67 9.42
N HIS A 42 1.08 -7.42 9.48
CA HIS A 42 1.07 -6.51 8.34
C HIS A 42 2.00 -7.02 7.25
N ALA A 43 1.73 -6.66 6.00
CA ALA A 43 2.54 -7.12 4.89
C ALA A 43 3.97 -6.54 4.98
N GLU A 44 4.96 -7.37 4.67
CA GLU A 44 6.34 -6.93 4.43
C GLU A 44 6.77 -7.49 3.07
N VAL A 45 6.80 -6.63 2.06
CA VAL A 45 6.95 -7.03 0.67
C VAL A 45 8.27 -6.53 0.11
N ASN A 46 9.06 -7.41 -0.46
CA ASN A 46 10.30 -7.05 -1.16
C ASN A 46 10.05 -6.66 -2.62
N LEU A 47 10.87 -5.78 -3.18
CA LEU A 47 10.79 -5.33 -4.58
C LEU A 47 10.73 -6.48 -5.58
N GLY A 48 11.53 -7.53 -5.40
CA GLY A 48 11.50 -8.70 -6.30
C GLY A 48 10.15 -9.42 -6.35
N ARG A 49 9.32 -9.28 -5.30
CA ARG A 49 7.94 -9.80 -5.31
C ARG A 49 7.00 -8.89 -6.09
N ILE A 50 7.16 -7.57 -5.95
CA ILE A 50 6.41 -6.58 -6.73
C ILE A 50 6.72 -6.79 -8.22
N GLU A 51 8.00 -6.82 -8.58
CA GLU A 51 8.47 -7.08 -9.94
C GLU A 51 7.84 -8.35 -10.54
N ARG A 52 7.76 -9.44 -9.79
CA ARG A 52 7.18 -10.69 -10.29
C ARG A 52 5.69 -10.61 -10.65
N TYR A 53 4.91 -9.84 -9.89
CA TYR A 53 3.45 -9.92 -9.93
C TYR A 53 2.75 -8.65 -10.41
N ALA A 54 3.43 -7.51 -10.39
CA ALA A 54 2.91 -6.26 -10.92
C ALA A 54 2.97 -6.27 -12.45
N ARG A 55 2.06 -5.52 -13.06
CA ARG A 55 2.09 -5.16 -14.49
C ARG A 55 2.66 -3.76 -14.63
N GLU A 56 3.27 -3.46 -15.78
CA GLU A 56 3.70 -2.09 -16.07
C GLU A 56 2.50 -1.13 -16.03
N GLU A 57 2.74 0.09 -15.58
CA GLU A 57 1.77 1.18 -15.47
C GLU A 57 0.59 0.86 -14.51
N GLU A 58 0.75 -0.14 -13.63
CA GLU A 58 -0.25 -0.52 -12.62
C GLU A 58 0.05 0.13 -11.26
N THR A 59 -1.00 0.39 -10.48
CA THR A 59 -0.87 0.79 -9.08
C THR A 59 -0.86 -0.45 -8.18
N VAL A 60 0.25 -0.65 -7.47
CA VAL A 60 0.44 -1.74 -6.50
C VAL A 60 0.20 -1.21 -5.09
N VAL A 61 -0.73 -1.82 -4.38
CA VAL A 61 -1.07 -1.48 -2.99
C VAL A 61 -0.49 -2.53 -2.05
N VAL A 62 0.33 -2.10 -1.08
CA VAL A 62 0.89 -2.96 -0.03
C VAL A 62 0.33 -2.53 1.33
N PRO A 63 -0.51 -3.36 1.98
CA PRO A 63 -1.10 -3.07 3.30
C PRO A 63 -0.07 -3.32 4.42
N GLY A 64 1.02 -2.57 4.38
CA GLY A 64 2.17 -2.70 5.26
C GLY A 64 3.41 -2.00 4.71
N LYS A 65 4.57 -2.63 4.85
CA LYS A 65 5.88 -2.05 4.51
C LYS A 65 6.47 -2.67 3.24
N VAL A 66 7.13 -1.84 2.44
CA VAL A 66 7.95 -2.31 1.31
C VAL A 66 9.44 -2.27 1.67
N LEU A 67 10.14 -3.34 1.29
CA LEU A 67 11.55 -3.60 1.61
C LEU A 67 12.39 -3.71 0.33
N GLY A 68 13.64 -3.26 0.39
CA GLY A 68 14.48 -3.06 -0.80
C GLY A 68 15.14 -4.30 -1.42
N SER A 69 14.79 -5.53 -1.02
CA SER A 69 15.44 -6.73 -1.61
C SER A 69 14.91 -7.03 -3.01
N GLY A 70 15.83 -7.41 -3.91
CA GLY A 70 15.57 -7.59 -5.33
C GLY A 70 15.72 -6.30 -6.15
N ALA A 71 15.27 -6.38 -7.40
CA ALA A 71 15.22 -5.28 -8.35
C ALA A 71 13.77 -5.05 -8.77
N LEU A 72 13.44 -3.79 -9.06
CA LEU A 72 12.21 -3.37 -9.72
C LEU A 72 12.63 -2.75 -11.05
N GLN A 73 12.06 -3.20 -12.14
CA GLN A 73 12.33 -2.69 -13.49
C GLN A 73 11.07 -2.13 -14.14
N LYS A 74 9.90 -2.67 -13.76
CA LYS A 74 8.61 -2.17 -14.22
C LYS A 74 8.33 -0.78 -13.66
N ASN A 75 7.89 0.13 -14.52
CA ASN A 75 7.33 1.41 -14.11
C ASN A 75 5.98 1.16 -13.45
N VAL A 76 5.94 1.26 -12.11
CA VAL A 76 4.74 1.05 -11.31
C VAL A 76 4.65 2.10 -10.21
N THR A 77 3.43 2.49 -9.88
CA THR A 77 3.17 3.26 -8.66
C THR A 77 3.01 2.29 -7.51
N VAL A 78 3.83 2.41 -6.47
CA VAL A 78 3.75 1.54 -5.28
C VAL A 78 3.22 2.36 -4.13
N ALA A 79 2.02 2.01 -3.64
CA ALA A 79 1.38 2.60 -2.48
C ALA A 79 1.57 1.73 -1.24
N ALA A 80 2.15 2.27 -0.16
CA ALA A 80 2.37 1.51 1.08
C ALA A 80 2.23 2.36 2.34
N VAL A 81 2.11 1.71 3.51
CA VAL A 81 2.13 2.41 4.81
C VAL A 81 3.50 3.05 5.04
N ASN A 82 4.56 2.33 4.66
CA ASN A 82 5.94 2.79 4.78
C ASN A 82 6.86 2.06 3.78
N PHE A 83 8.01 2.68 3.53
CA PHE A 83 9.10 2.10 2.76
C PHE A 83 10.35 2.00 3.64
N SER A 84 11.23 1.03 3.37
CA SER A 84 12.64 1.19 3.75
C SER A 84 13.30 2.20 2.81
N SER A 85 14.30 2.95 3.26
CA SER A 85 15.01 3.92 2.43
C SER A 85 15.55 3.30 1.13
N SER A 86 16.08 2.08 1.19
CA SER A 86 16.57 1.37 0.01
C SER A 86 15.46 0.92 -0.96
N ALA A 87 14.23 0.75 -0.47
CA ALA A 87 13.08 0.46 -1.34
C ALA A 87 12.64 1.74 -2.05
N GLU A 88 12.44 2.82 -1.30
CA GLU A 88 12.05 4.13 -1.82
C GLU A 88 12.99 4.58 -2.94
N THR A 89 14.31 4.65 -2.67
CA THR A 89 15.32 5.03 -3.66
C THR A 89 15.32 4.14 -4.92
N LYS A 90 15.02 2.84 -4.79
CA LYS A 90 14.98 1.92 -5.93
C LYS A 90 13.68 2.05 -6.73
N ILE A 91 12.57 2.37 -6.07
CA ILE A 91 11.29 2.61 -6.75
C ILE A 91 11.39 3.92 -7.53
N GLU A 92 11.88 5.00 -6.92
CA GLU A 92 12.04 6.33 -7.57
C GLU A 92 12.86 6.30 -8.87
N GLN A 93 13.74 5.32 -9.04
CA GLN A 93 14.55 5.17 -10.25
C GLN A 93 13.75 4.72 -11.47
N VAL A 94 12.63 4.02 -11.27
CA VAL A 94 11.88 3.36 -12.35
C VAL A 94 10.39 3.63 -12.30
N GLY A 95 9.85 4.03 -11.16
CA GLY A 95 8.44 4.24 -10.88
C GLY A 95 8.27 5.23 -9.72
N GLU A 96 7.16 5.11 -8.99
CA GLU A 96 6.78 6.12 -8.00
C GLU A 96 6.39 5.48 -6.66
N PRO A 97 7.11 5.74 -5.56
CA PRO A 97 6.64 5.39 -4.23
C PRO A 97 5.67 6.47 -3.73
N VAL A 98 4.47 6.07 -3.34
CA VAL A 98 3.46 6.95 -2.73
C VAL A 98 2.98 6.37 -1.40
N SER A 99 2.51 7.23 -0.51
CA SER A 99 1.87 6.78 0.72
C SER A 99 0.47 6.22 0.42
N LEU A 100 -0.04 5.34 1.28
CA LEU A 100 -1.43 4.86 1.15
C LEU A 100 -2.45 6.00 1.24
N GLU A 101 -2.18 7.04 2.03
CA GLU A 101 -3.01 8.23 2.12
C GLU A 101 -3.10 8.93 0.75
N GLN A 102 -1.96 9.14 0.07
CA GLN A 102 -1.93 9.75 -1.26
C GLN A 102 -2.65 8.89 -2.31
N ALA A 103 -2.47 7.57 -2.26
CA ALA A 103 -3.15 6.66 -3.18
C ALA A 103 -4.67 6.63 -2.96
N LEU A 104 -5.11 6.73 -1.71
CA LEU A 104 -6.53 6.82 -1.37
C LEU A 104 -7.15 8.13 -1.86
N GLU A 105 -6.45 9.25 -1.68
CA GLU A 105 -6.90 10.56 -2.17
C GLU A 105 -6.96 10.63 -3.70
N ALA A 106 -5.95 10.07 -4.38
CA ALA A 106 -5.87 10.10 -5.84
C ALA A 106 -6.83 9.12 -6.53
N ASN A 107 -7.17 8.00 -5.89
CA ASN A 107 -8.05 6.96 -6.46
C ASN A 107 -9.05 6.43 -5.41
N PRO A 108 -10.00 7.25 -4.95
CA PRO A 108 -10.94 6.86 -3.90
C PRO A 108 -11.87 5.72 -4.33
N ASP A 109 -12.09 5.53 -5.63
CA ASP A 109 -12.87 4.42 -6.18
C ASP A 109 -12.11 3.08 -6.17
N GLY A 110 -10.79 3.10 -5.92
CA GLY A 110 -9.97 1.89 -5.83
C GLY A 110 -9.92 1.08 -7.13
N SER A 111 -10.14 1.74 -8.28
CA SER A 111 -10.17 1.06 -9.58
C SER A 111 -8.76 0.71 -10.06
N ASN A 112 -8.62 -0.40 -10.79
CA ASN A 112 -7.36 -0.84 -11.41
C ASN A 112 -6.14 -0.94 -10.46
N VAL A 113 -6.36 -1.27 -9.19
CA VAL A 113 -5.28 -1.50 -8.23
C VAL A 113 -5.01 -2.99 -8.02
N ARG A 114 -3.74 -3.32 -7.73
CA ARG A 114 -3.32 -4.67 -7.32
C ARG A 114 -2.82 -4.68 -5.89
N VAL A 115 -3.50 -5.42 -5.03
CA VAL A 115 -3.04 -5.60 -3.65
C VAL A 115 -2.01 -6.73 -3.58
N ILE A 116 -0.80 -6.44 -3.11
CA ILE A 116 0.28 -7.43 -2.89
C ILE A 116 0.60 -7.52 -1.39
N ARG A 117 0.82 -8.74 -0.91
CA ARG A 117 1.25 -9.04 0.46
C ARG A 117 2.24 -10.18 0.47
#